data_AF-A0A3R8JLI1-F1
#
_entry.id   AF-A0A3R8JLI1-F1
#
_cell.length_a   1.000
_cell.length_b   1.000
_cell.length_c   1.000
_cell.angle_alpha   90.00
_cell.angle_beta   90.00
_cell.angle_gamma   90.00
#
_symmetry.space_group_name_H-M   'P 1'
#
loop_
_entity.id
_entity.type
_entity.pdbx_description
1 polymer ?
#
loop_
_entity_poly.entity_id
_entity_poly.type
_entity_poly.pdbx_seq_one_letter_code
_entity_poly.pdbx_strand_id
1 'polypeptide(L)' 'MKKPTYYLWRDDYATQEEYINEKKRYTRMGFRVVTFIDGPKDRDINEGIKAVIKNHISDYCR' A
#
# COMPACT_ATOMS: atom_id res chain seq x y z
N MET A 1 -5.72 -19.83 -4.78
CA MET A 1 -6.05 -18.87 -3.69
C MET A 1 -5.41 -17.52 -4.01
N LYS A 2 -6.13 -16.40 -3.88
CA LYS A 2 -5.55 -15.06 -4.09
C LYS A 2 -4.56 -14.77 -2.96
N LYS A 3 -3.36 -14.27 -3.28
CA LYS A 3 -2.36 -13.88 -2.27
C LYS A 3 -2.94 -12.76 -1.38
N PRO A 4 -2.78 -12.83 -0.05
CA PRO A 4 -3.22 -11.77 0.84
C PRO A 4 -2.47 -10.47 0.53
N THR A 5 -3.14 -9.33 0.66
CA THR A 5 -2.56 -8.01 0.38
C THR A 5 -2.20 -7.31 1.68
N TYR A 6 -0.99 -6.77 1.77
CA TYR A 6 -0.50 -5.97 2.90
C TYR A 6 -0.26 -4.54 2.43
N TYR A 7 -0.65 -3.57 3.25
CA TYR A 7 -0.60 -2.15 2.91
C TYR A 7 0.48 -1.45 3.73
N LEU A 8 1.28 -0.62 3.07
CA LEU A 8 2.33 0.18 3.67
C LEU A 8 2.17 1.65 3.31
N TRP A 9 2.44 2.54 4.25
CA TRP A 9 2.66 3.96 3.98
C TRP A 9 4.14 4.19 3.80
N ARG A 10 4.55 4.89 2.72
CA ARG A 10 5.97 5.21 2.52
C ARG A 10 6.51 6.08 3.64
N ASP A 11 5.69 7.00 4.14
CA ASP A 11 6.06 8.00 5.14
C ASP A 11 6.18 7.44 6.56
N ASP A 12 5.73 6.21 6.81
CA ASP A 12 5.95 5.53 8.10
C ASP A 12 7.41 5.13 8.31
N TYR A 13 8.25 5.23 7.28
CA TYR A 13 9.66 4.85 7.31
C TYR A 13 10.55 6.07 7.09
N ALA A 14 11.47 6.30 8.03
CA ALA A 14 12.40 7.42 7.99
C ALA A 14 13.37 7.31 6.79
N THR A 15 13.76 6.10 6.43
CA THR A 15 14.69 5.85 5.32
C THR A 15 14.08 4.97 4.23
N GLN A 16 14.64 5.06 3.02
CA GLN A 16 14.26 4.18 1.92
C GLN A 16 14.64 2.72 2.18
N GLU A 17 15.73 2.49 2.89
CA GLU A 17 16.21 1.14 3.22
C GLU A 17 15.26 0.42 4.17
N GLU A 18 14.78 1.08 5.22
CA GLU A 18 13.79 0.52 6.16
C GLU A 18 12.51 0.12 5.45
N TYR A 19 11.96 1.00 4.60
CA TYR A 19 10.79 0.69 3.78
C TYR A 19 11.03 -0.53 2.87
N ILE A 20 12.19 -0.60 2.20
CA ILE A 20 12.52 -1.72 1.31
C ILE A 20 12.64 -3.02 2.10
N ASN A 21 13.27 -3.00 3.27
CA ASN A 21 13.40 -4.18 4.12
C ASN A 21 12.04 -4.70 4.59
N GLU A 22 11.15 -3.80 5.00
CA GLU A 22 9.81 -4.17 5.46
C GLU A 22 8.94 -4.69 4.30
N LYS A 23 8.98 -4.04 3.14
CA LYS A 23 8.33 -4.53 1.91
C LYS A 23 8.85 -5.92 1.50
N LYS A 24 10.16 -6.15 1.56
CA LYS A 24 10.77 -7.45 1.26
C LYS A 24 10.34 -8.52 2.26
N ARG A 25 10.20 -8.18 3.54
CA ARG A 25 9.72 -9.09 4.59
C ARG A 25 8.35 -9.66 4.26
N TYR A 26 7.37 -8.79 4.01
CA TYR A 26 6.01 -9.22 3.66
C TYR A 26 5.93 -9.93 2.30
N THR A 27 6.74 -9.49 1.33
CA THR A 27 6.81 -10.18 0.03
C THR A 27 7.33 -11.61 0.18
N ARG A 28 8.37 -11.83 1.01
CA ARG A 28 8.89 -13.17 1.36
C ARG A 28 7.86 -14.04 2.10
N MET A 29 6.99 -13.42 2.89
CA MET A 29 5.88 -14.12 3.56
C MET A 29 4.72 -14.45 2.60
N GLY A 30 4.81 -14.08 1.32
CA GLY A 30 3.82 -14.41 0.30
C GLY A 30 2.72 -13.37 0.11
N PHE A 31 2.83 -12.20 0.75
CA PHE A 31 1.88 -11.11 0.58
C PHE A 31 2.15 -10.33 -0.71
N ARG A 32 1.09 -9.78 -1.29
CA ARG A 32 1.17 -8.67 -2.24
C ARG A 32 1.28 -7.38 -1.43
N VAL A 33 2.39 -6.65 -1.56
CA VAL A 33 2.57 -5.38 -0.84
C VAL A 33 2.14 -4.22 -1.72
N VAL A 34 1.23 -3.38 -1.22
CA VAL A 34 0.78 -2.13 -1.85
C VAL A 34 1.30 -0.97 -1.00
N THR A 35 1.89 0.03 -1.66
CA THR A 35 2.49 1.18 -0.98
C THR A 35 1.75 2.45 -1.35
N PHE A 36 1.36 3.21 -0.33
CA PHE A 36 0.80 4.55 -0.45
C PHE A 36 1.93 5.57 -0.35
N ILE A 37 2.00 6.46 -1.35
CA ILE A 37 3.05 7.49 -1.47
C ILE A 37 2.46 8.89 -1.27
N ASP A 38 1.21 9.13 -1.66
CA ASP A 38 0.62 10.48 -1.74
C ASP A 38 -0.66 10.67 -0.90
N GLY A 39 -0.85 9.87 0.16
CA GLY A 39 -2.03 10.02 1.03
C GLY A 39 -1.69 10.77 2.32
N PRO A 40 -2.58 11.65 2.82
CA PRO A 40 -2.36 12.36 4.06
C PRO A 40 -2.27 11.39 5.25
N LYS A 41 -1.16 11.46 5.99
CA LYS A 41 -0.83 10.63 7.16
C LYS A 41 -1.92 10.65 8.25
N ASP A 42 -2.69 11.74 8.33
CA ASP A 42 -3.79 11.95 9.28
C ASP A 42 -5.13 11.34 8.85
N ARG A 43 -5.24 10.75 7.65
CA ARG A 43 -6.47 10.05 7.25
C ARG A 43 -6.36 8.58 7.54
N ASP A 44 -7.38 8.09 8.25
CA ASP A 44 -7.66 6.68 8.50
C ASP A 44 -7.34 5.82 7.28
N ILE A 45 -6.69 4.67 7.48
CA ILE A 45 -6.33 3.70 6.45
C ILE A 45 -7.54 3.34 5.55
N ASN A 46 -8.77 3.47 6.08
CA ASN A 46 -10.02 3.36 5.35
C ASN A 46 -10.14 4.35 4.18
N GLU A 47 -9.70 5.60 4.34
CA GLU A 47 -9.70 6.61 3.27
C GLU A 47 -8.60 6.33 2.24
N GLY A 48 -7.44 5.85 2.67
CA GLY A 48 -6.39 5.37 1.75
C GLY A 48 -6.89 4.22 0.87
N ILE A 49 -7.60 3.25 1.46
CA ILE A 49 -8.22 2.14 0.73
C ILE A 49 -9.30 2.65 -0.25
N LYS A 50 -10.17 3.59 0.16
CA LYS A 50 -11.16 4.20 -0.74
C LYS A 50 -10.52 4.91 -1.94
N ALA A 51 -9.41 5.61 -1.75
CA ALA A 51 -8.69 6.28 -2.84
C ALA A 51 -8.14 5.28 -3.87
N VAL A 52 -7.57 4.16 -3.41
CA VAL A 52 -7.12 3.07 -4.30
C VAL A 52 -8.28 2.42 -5.04
N ILE A 53 -9.40 2.17 -4.36
CA ILE A 53 -10.61 1.61 -5.00
C ILE A 53 -11.13 2.58 -6.09
N LYS A 54 -11.20 3.88 -5.80
CA LYS A 54 -11.65 4.90 -6.78
C LYS A 54 -10.74 4.96 -8.01
N ASN A 55 -9.42 4.99 -7.82
CA ASN A 55 -8.48 5.01 -8.93
C ASN A 55 -8.56 3.73 -9.76
N HIS A 56 -8.72 2.56 -9.11
CA HIS A 56 -8.83 1.29 -9.83
C HIS A 56 -10.16 1.15 -10.58
N ILE A 57 -11.28 1.63 -10.04
CA ILE A 57 -12.58 1.63 -10.72
C ILE A 57 -12.57 2.58 -11.92
N SER A 58 -11.92 3.74 -11.80
CA SER A 58 -11.80 4.71 -12.91
C SER A 58 -11.04 4.12 -14.11
N ASP A 59 -10.06 3.25 -13.88
CA ASP A 59 -9.31 2.57 -14.95
C ASP A 59 -10.11 1.46 -15.65
N TYR A 60 -11.14 0.91 -15.00
CA TYR A 60 -12.02 -0.12 -15.59
C TYR A 60 -13.21 0.46 -16.38
N CYS A 61 -13.51 1.76 -16.21
CA CYS A 61 -14.62 2.43 -16.91
C CYS A 61 -14.18 3.27 -18.13
N ARG A 62 -13.05 2.91 -18.75
CA ARG A 62 -12.57 3.58 -19.98
C ARG A 62 -12.54 2.62 -21.17
#